data_AF-A0A261EQJ3-F1
#
_entry.id   AF-A0A261EQJ3-F1
#
_cell.length_a   1.000
_cell.length_b   1.000
_cell.length_c   1.000
_cell.angle_alpha   90.00
_cell.angle_beta   90.00
_cell.angle_gamma   90.00
#
_symmetry.space_group_name_H-M   'P 1'
#
loop_
_entity.id
_entity.type
_entity.pdbx_description
1 polymer ?
#
loop_
_entity_poly.entity_id
_entity_poly.type
_entity_poly.pdbx_seq_one_letter_code
_entity_poly.pdbx_strand_id
1 'polypeptide(L)'
;MSREIIELVAVNREGDRFLFFPYVKCWGILRVTDRFFVSLRGADATAERIGEALEQAYAYIERTGPIEMDLEEQRNYWRHDTKYKTWRSFARNNDFIIVWKYEDGVCWVHAYPPRVGEDLGDEVCSIRVPAGAPPVALGRAVLDAYAALDGWKAAHPGGMPPAAPPDASASACDGSVVTLPAPAGGFVEETPSAAEVLLQWSLPGRDGEPVAWVYLEEGDWDGPGGDDAWDEWVGRWRVSCGEPRSVSRGAWDGGPFGVRWEARNASSLSIALVAPVGGEAAVRLCLDVESPRRRARMAARLEQALVDVARATRITPAPPEN
;
A
#
# COMPACT_ATOMS: atom_id res chain seq x y z
N MET A 1 0.14 32.43 -12.13
CA MET A 1 1.59 32.32 -11.88
C MET A 1 1.79 31.14 -10.96
N SER A 2 2.38 30.04 -11.46
CA SER A 2 2.81 28.93 -10.62
C SER A 2 3.89 29.45 -9.67
N ARG A 3 3.67 29.36 -8.37
CA ARG A 3 4.68 29.75 -7.38
C ARG A 3 5.78 28.69 -7.40
N GLU A 4 7.01 29.10 -7.68
CA GLU A 4 8.16 28.18 -7.63
C GLU A 4 8.45 27.85 -6.16
N ILE A 5 8.64 26.57 -5.89
CA ILE A 5 8.99 26.08 -4.56
C ILE A 5 10.50 26.28 -4.43
N ILE A 6 10.95 27.03 -3.43
CA ILE A 6 12.39 27.22 -3.22
C ILE A 6 12.90 26.21 -2.21
N GLU A 7 12.23 26.07 -1.07
CA GLU A 7 12.71 25.20 -0.01
C GLU A 7 11.64 24.27 0.55
N LEU A 8 12.07 23.06 0.90
CA LEU A 8 11.22 21.98 1.35
C LEU A 8 11.86 21.24 2.52
N VAL A 9 11.13 21.05 3.61
CA VAL A 9 11.60 20.33 4.80
C VAL A 9 10.58 19.28 5.21
N ALA A 10 11.01 18.02 5.34
CA ALA A 10 10.22 16.99 6.02
C ALA A 10 10.47 17.09 7.53
N VAL A 11 9.40 17.29 8.30
CA VAL A 11 9.45 17.23 9.75
C VAL A 11 8.84 15.89 10.15
N ASN A 12 9.59 15.03 10.83
CA ASN A 12 9.12 13.73 11.31
C ASN A 12 8.91 13.77 12.82
N ARG A 13 7.85 13.13 13.32
CA ARG A 13 7.56 12.99 14.74
C ARG A 13 7.72 11.53 15.19
N GLU A 14 8.73 11.31 16.03
CA GLU A 14 9.02 10.04 16.71
C GLU A 14 8.58 10.11 18.18
N GLY A 15 7.34 9.75 18.48
CA GLY A 15 6.83 9.92 19.84
C GLY A 15 6.81 11.39 20.26
N ASP A 16 7.63 11.75 21.26
CA ASP A 16 7.78 13.13 21.76
C ASP A 16 8.94 13.90 21.10
N ARG A 17 9.52 13.36 20.03
CA ARG A 17 10.67 13.94 19.32
C ARG A 17 10.31 14.41 17.92
N PHE A 18 10.85 15.55 17.50
CA PHE A 18 10.79 16.07 16.13
C PHE A 18 12.15 16.04 15.45
N LEU A 19 12.19 15.54 14.23
CA LEU A 19 13.37 15.43 13.36
C LEU A 19 13.14 16.26 12.10
N PHE A 20 14.11 17.09 11.72
CA PHE A 20 14.00 17.99 10.57
C PHE A 20 14.95 17.55 9.47
N PHE A 21 14.39 17.22 8.31
CA PHE A 21 15.16 16.76 7.15
C PHE A 21 14.90 17.66 5.94
N PRO A 22 15.87 18.51 5.57
CA PRO A 22 15.74 19.35 4.40
C PRO A 22 15.84 18.55 3.11
N TYR A 23 15.14 19.02 2.08
CA TYR A 23 15.34 18.58 0.71
C TYR A 23 16.26 19.55 -0.01
N VAL A 24 17.26 19.00 -0.67
CA VAL A 24 18.22 19.73 -1.50
C VAL A 24 18.17 19.19 -2.93
N LYS A 25 18.55 20.03 -3.89
CA LYS A 25 18.60 19.62 -5.29
C LYS A 25 19.79 18.71 -5.53
N CYS A 26 19.54 17.50 -5.99
CA CYS A 26 20.57 16.51 -6.32
C CYS A 26 20.28 15.95 -7.71
N TRP A 27 21.23 16.13 -8.64
CA TRP A 27 21.06 15.73 -10.05
C TRP A 27 19.76 16.25 -10.69
N GLY A 28 19.35 17.48 -10.34
CA GLY A 28 18.15 18.10 -10.88
C GLY A 28 16.83 17.77 -10.17
N ILE A 29 16.83 16.85 -9.19
CA ILE A 29 15.63 16.42 -8.46
C ILE A 29 15.79 16.69 -6.96
N LEU A 30 14.70 17.01 -6.26
CA LEU A 30 14.74 17.15 -4.80
C LEU A 30 15.01 15.80 -4.12
N ARG A 31 15.93 15.80 -3.17
CA ARG A 31 16.30 14.64 -2.35
C ARG A 31 16.47 15.07 -0.90
N VAL A 32 16.02 14.22 0.02
CA VAL A 32 16.26 14.41 1.45
C VAL A 32 17.74 14.19 1.73
N THR A 33 18.33 15.04 2.57
CA THR A 33 19.71 14.88 3.05
C THR A 33 19.76 14.82 4.57
N ASP A 34 20.73 14.08 5.11
CA ASP A 34 21.08 14.03 6.53
C ASP A 34 22.29 14.90 6.89
N ARG A 35 22.86 15.62 5.92
CA ARG A 35 23.95 16.60 6.13
C ARG A 35 23.53 17.80 6.97
N PHE A 36 22.23 17.97 7.21
CA PHE A 36 21.65 18.86 8.20
C PHE A 36 20.80 18.03 9.16
N PHE A 37 20.94 18.29 10.45
CA PHE A 37 20.21 17.55 11.46
C PHE A 37 19.84 18.41 12.66
N VAL A 38 18.53 18.52 12.92
CA VAL A 38 17.98 19.06 14.16
C VAL A 38 17.01 18.04 14.76
N SER A 39 17.13 17.85 16.08
CA SER A 39 16.38 16.88 16.88
C SER A 39 15.91 17.58 18.15
N LEU A 40 14.61 17.79 18.27
CA LEU A 40 13.98 18.43 19.44
C LEU A 40 13.18 17.38 20.21
N ARG A 41 13.37 17.27 21.53
CA ARG A 41 12.76 16.20 22.34
C ARG A 41 11.98 16.77 23.51
N GLY A 42 10.83 16.18 23.81
CA GLY A 42 10.05 16.46 25.01
C GLY A 42 9.77 17.96 25.19
N ALA A 43 10.20 18.52 26.33
CA ALA A 43 9.96 19.92 26.68
C ALA A 43 10.65 20.93 25.73
N ASP A 44 11.68 20.52 24.99
CA ASP A 44 12.40 21.40 24.06
C ASP A 44 11.66 21.58 22.72
N ALA A 45 10.68 20.73 22.42
CA ALA A 45 9.87 20.77 21.21
C ALA A 45 8.76 21.85 21.27
N THR A 46 9.15 23.08 21.65
CA THR A 46 8.26 24.23 21.69
C THR A 46 8.05 24.81 20.29
N ALA A 47 6.94 25.54 20.08
CA ALA A 47 6.68 26.23 18.83
C ALA A 47 7.81 27.18 18.41
N GLU A 48 8.43 27.88 19.36
CA GLU A 48 9.58 28.76 19.08
C GLU A 48 10.74 27.97 18.47
N ARG A 49 11.15 26.88 19.15
CA ARG A 49 12.30 26.05 18.76
C ARG A 49 12.06 25.30 17.46
N ILE A 50 10.83 24.83 17.23
CA ILE A 50 10.43 24.20 15.97
C ILE A 50 10.52 25.20 14.82
N GLY A 51 10.04 26.43 15.04
CA GLY A 51 10.16 27.52 14.06
C GLY A 51 11.62 27.87 13.73
N GLU A 52 12.45 28.03 14.76
CA GLU A 52 13.89 28.29 14.60
C GLU A 52 14.61 27.16 13.85
N ALA A 53 14.25 25.90 14.11
CA ALA A 53 14.80 24.75 13.40
C ALA A 53 14.45 24.75 11.91
N LEU A 54 13.22 25.18 11.56
CA LEU A 54 12.81 25.33 10.17
C LEU A 54 13.58 26.45 9.47
N GLU A 55 13.73 27.62 10.10
CA GLU A 55 14.53 28.70 9.51
C GLU A 55 16.00 28.30 9.32
N GLN A 56 16.58 27.54 10.24
CA GLN A 56 17.93 26.99 10.08
C GLN A 56 18.00 26.00 8.91
N ALA A 57 16.97 25.15 8.73
CA ALA A 57 16.89 24.21 7.62
C ALA A 57 16.75 24.94 6.28
N TYR A 58 15.94 26.00 6.21
CA TYR A 58 15.81 26.83 5.01
C TYR A 58 17.11 27.55 4.66
N ALA A 59 17.76 28.19 5.64
CA ALA A 59 19.08 28.80 5.45
C ALA A 59 20.13 27.77 5.01
N TYR A 60 20.03 26.53 5.49
CA TYR A 60 20.87 25.44 5.03
C TYR A 60 20.61 25.10 3.56
N ILE A 61 19.36 24.96 3.12
CA ILE A 61 19.00 24.66 1.73
C ILE A 61 19.52 25.76 0.80
N GLU A 62 19.26 27.02 1.14
CA GLU A 62 19.66 28.19 0.36
C GLU A 62 21.19 28.25 0.19
N ARG A 63 21.94 28.06 1.28
CA ARG A 63 23.41 28.10 1.26
C ARG A 63 24.03 26.89 0.55
N THR A 64 23.42 25.73 0.68
CA THR A 64 23.98 24.47 0.16
C THR A 64 23.86 24.39 -1.36
N GLY A 65 22.75 24.88 -1.92
CA GLY A 65 22.49 24.79 -3.35
C GLY A 65 22.45 23.34 -3.84
N PRO A 66 22.70 23.09 -5.14
CA PRO A 66 22.74 21.75 -5.69
C PRO A 66 23.94 20.95 -5.17
N ILE A 67 23.72 19.70 -4.75
CA ILE A 67 24.77 18.80 -4.28
C ILE A 67 24.73 17.44 -4.97
N GLU A 68 25.88 16.76 -4.97
CA GLU A 68 25.96 15.35 -5.32
C GLU A 68 25.88 14.49 -4.04
N MET A 69 25.06 13.44 -4.11
CA MET A 69 24.92 12.42 -3.06
C MET A 69 24.98 11.05 -3.72
N ASP A 70 25.72 10.12 -3.13
CA ASP A 70 25.73 8.74 -3.60
C ASP A 70 24.42 8.00 -3.23
N LEU A 71 24.28 6.77 -3.74
CA LEU A 71 23.07 5.97 -3.50
C LEU A 71 22.94 5.53 -2.03
N GLU A 72 24.04 5.40 -1.30
CA GLU A 72 24.01 4.99 0.10
C GLU A 72 23.47 6.12 0.96
N GLU A 73 23.99 7.33 0.78
CA GLU A 73 23.53 8.56 1.43
C GLU A 73 22.05 8.80 1.16
N GLN A 74 21.63 8.73 -0.11
CA GLN A 74 20.23 8.89 -0.50
C GLN A 74 19.29 7.87 0.17
N ARG A 75 19.76 6.64 0.42
CA ARG A 75 18.93 5.57 1.02
C ARG A 75 18.94 5.58 2.54
N ASN A 76 19.91 6.25 3.16
CA ASN A 76 20.18 6.13 4.59
C ASN A 76 20.01 7.43 5.38
N TYR A 77 19.51 8.52 4.79
CA TYR A 77 19.30 9.80 5.48
C TYR A 77 18.54 9.70 6.82
N TRP A 78 17.61 8.74 6.92
CA TRP A 78 16.78 8.51 8.11
C TRP A 78 17.51 7.80 9.25
N ARG A 79 18.70 7.23 9.00
CA ARG A 79 19.44 6.47 10.02
C ARG A 79 20.04 7.37 11.09
N HIS A 80 20.31 8.63 10.75
CA HIS A 80 20.97 9.56 11.67
C HIS A 80 20.11 9.81 12.91
N ASP A 81 20.65 9.50 14.10
CA ASP A 81 19.99 9.62 15.42
C ASP A 81 18.63 8.89 15.52
N THR A 82 18.42 7.80 14.78
CA THR A 82 17.21 6.97 14.93
C THR A 82 17.52 5.54 15.38
N LYS A 83 16.56 4.92 16.08
CA LYS A 83 16.71 3.55 16.61
C LYS A 83 16.40 2.45 15.59
N TYR A 84 15.86 2.82 14.44
CA TYR A 84 15.33 1.87 13.46
C TYR A 84 16.45 1.23 12.64
N LYS A 85 16.23 -0.04 12.24
CA LYS A 85 17.20 -0.80 11.43
C LYS A 85 16.84 -0.85 9.95
N THR A 86 15.60 -0.51 9.60
CA THR A 86 15.11 -0.50 8.22
C THR A 86 14.26 0.75 7.98
N TRP A 87 14.29 1.25 6.74
CA TRP A 87 13.47 2.38 6.30
C TRP A 87 11.99 2.15 6.59
N ARG A 88 11.47 0.96 6.25
CA ARG A 88 10.07 0.58 6.49
C ARG A 88 9.69 0.66 7.97
N SER A 89 10.60 0.32 8.88
CA SER A 89 10.35 0.44 10.32
C SER A 89 10.36 1.91 10.77
N PHE A 90 11.27 2.73 10.24
CA PHE A 90 11.23 4.18 10.47
C PHE A 90 9.91 4.77 9.95
N ALA A 91 9.60 4.63 8.67
CA ALA A 91 8.42 5.24 8.04
C ALA A 91 7.09 4.82 8.69
N ARG A 92 6.96 3.56 9.13
CA ARG A 92 5.74 3.05 9.77
C ARG A 92 5.50 3.59 11.18
N ASN A 93 6.58 3.90 11.90
CA ASN A 93 6.50 4.27 13.32
C ASN A 93 6.67 5.77 13.55
N ASN A 94 6.79 6.55 12.47
CA ASN A 94 6.96 7.99 12.54
C ASN A 94 5.90 8.66 11.68
N ASP A 95 5.29 9.69 12.23
CA ASP A 95 4.50 10.61 11.44
C ASP A 95 5.43 11.58 10.73
N PHE A 96 4.97 12.16 9.64
CA PHE A 96 5.68 13.25 9.01
C PHE A 96 4.69 14.25 8.42
N ILE A 97 5.17 15.48 8.34
CA ILE A 97 4.53 16.57 7.61
C ILE A 97 5.58 17.16 6.68
N ILE A 98 5.13 17.88 5.65
CA ILE A 98 6.02 18.58 4.73
C ILE A 98 5.79 20.08 4.88
N VAL A 99 6.87 20.84 5.03
CA VAL A 99 6.84 22.29 5.16
C VAL A 99 7.52 22.93 3.96
N TRP A 100 6.74 23.68 3.19
CA TRP A 100 7.14 24.33 1.94
C TRP A 100 7.39 25.80 2.22
N LYS A 101 8.43 26.38 1.63
CA LYS A 101 8.65 27.82 1.57
C LYS A 101 8.78 28.25 0.11
N TYR A 102 7.97 29.24 -0.25
CA TYR A 102 7.88 29.78 -1.60
C TYR A 102 8.72 31.05 -1.72
N GLU A 103 8.98 31.49 -2.96
CA GLU A 103 9.80 32.68 -3.23
C GLU A 103 9.26 33.95 -2.57
N ASP A 104 7.94 34.06 -2.41
CA ASP A 104 7.28 35.18 -1.76
C ASP A 104 7.40 35.15 -0.22
N GLY A 105 8.13 34.17 0.33
CA GLY A 105 8.33 33.95 1.76
C GLY A 105 7.13 33.32 2.46
N VAL A 106 6.05 33.00 1.75
CA VAL A 106 4.91 32.28 2.33
C VAL A 106 5.32 30.83 2.58
N CYS A 107 4.99 30.33 3.77
CA CYS A 107 5.17 28.92 4.10
C CYS A 107 3.84 28.19 4.10
N TRP A 108 3.86 26.93 3.71
CA TRP A 108 2.73 26.02 3.83
C TRP A 108 3.15 24.75 4.57
N VAL A 109 2.33 24.37 5.55
CA VAL A 109 2.51 23.15 6.35
C VAL A 109 1.45 22.14 5.91
N HIS A 110 1.88 21.04 5.31
CA HIS A 110 1.00 19.99 4.81
C HIS A 110 1.15 18.72 5.67
N ALA A 111 0.05 18.24 6.23
CA ALA A 111 0.00 16.95 6.89
C ALA A 111 -0.59 15.89 5.97
N TYR A 112 0.01 14.71 6.00
CA TYR A 112 -0.42 13.56 5.24
C TYR A 112 -0.74 12.39 6.16
N PRO A 113 -1.57 11.43 5.71
CA PRO A 113 -1.81 10.20 6.43
C PRO A 113 -0.49 9.42 6.63
N PRO A 114 -0.43 8.53 7.63
CA PRO A 114 0.73 7.67 7.84
C PRO A 114 1.08 6.87 6.58
N ARG A 115 2.37 6.81 6.24
CA ARG A 115 2.87 6.25 4.98
C ARG A 115 2.47 4.78 4.80
N VAL A 116 1.89 4.45 3.65
CA VAL A 116 1.81 3.08 3.13
C VAL A 116 2.78 2.97 1.96
N GLY A 117 4.09 2.87 2.25
CA GLY A 117 5.13 2.84 1.22
C GLY A 117 5.69 4.22 0.88
N GLU A 118 5.93 4.48 -0.41
CA GLU A 118 6.49 5.76 -0.92
C GLU A 118 5.43 6.80 -1.28
N ASP A 119 4.16 6.36 -1.42
CA ASP A 119 3.06 7.24 -1.80
C ASP A 119 2.51 8.02 -0.60
N LEU A 120 2.27 9.31 -0.86
CA LEU A 120 1.57 10.21 0.04
C LEU A 120 0.07 10.03 -0.20
N GLY A 121 -0.69 9.61 0.82
CA GLY A 121 -2.15 9.60 0.74
C GLY A 121 -2.75 11.01 0.66
N ASP A 122 -4.08 11.11 0.57
CA ASP A 122 -4.77 12.40 0.48
C ASP A 122 -4.44 13.32 1.66
N GLU A 123 -4.21 14.60 1.38
CA GLU A 123 -3.85 15.62 2.36
C GLU A 123 -4.87 15.66 3.53
N VAL A 124 -4.36 15.55 4.76
CA VAL A 124 -5.18 15.63 5.99
C VAL A 124 -5.50 17.08 6.32
N CYS A 125 -4.49 17.95 6.22
CA CYS A 125 -4.66 19.38 6.40
C CYS A 125 -3.54 20.18 5.73
N SER A 126 -3.84 21.43 5.43
CA SER A 126 -2.87 22.41 4.95
C SER A 126 -3.03 23.74 5.68
N ILE A 127 -1.94 24.25 6.23
CA ILE A 127 -1.91 25.46 7.04
C ILE A 127 -0.96 26.47 6.39
N ARG A 128 -1.51 27.63 6.03
CA ARG A 128 -0.76 28.74 5.45
C ARG A 128 -0.17 29.64 6.53
N VAL A 129 1.14 29.87 6.47
CA VAL A 129 1.85 30.83 7.30
C VAL A 129 2.29 32.02 6.42
N PRO A 130 1.82 33.25 6.70
CA PRO A 130 2.18 34.43 5.91
C PRO A 130 3.69 34.72 5.91
N ALA A 131 4.17 35.32 4.82
CA ALA A 131 5.53 35.81 4.74
C ALA A 131 5.83 36.84 5.86
N GLY A 132 7.02 36.74 6.44
CA GLY A 132 7.46 37.62 7.55
C GLY A 132 6.82 37.29 8.91
N ALA A 133 6.02 36.23 9.02
CA ALA A 133 5.57 35.74 10.32
C ALA A 133 6.77 35.31 11.19
N PRO A 134 6.71 35.51 12.52
CA PRO A 134 7.80 35.11 13.40
C PRO A 134 7.95 33.58 13.45
N PRO A 135 9.15 33.04 13.76
CA PRO A 135 9.39 31.60 13.81
C PRO A 135 8.36 30.82 14.65
N VAL A 136 7.95 31.37 15.80
CA VAL A 136 6.90 30.78 16.65
C VAL A 136 5.58 30.52 15.93
N ALA A 137 5.20 31.35 14.95
CA ALA A 137 3.98 31.14 14.17
C ALA A 137 4.13 29.92 13.25
N LEU A 138 5.30 29.75 12.64
CA LEU A 138 5.61 28.58 11.81
C LEU A 138 5.64 27.30 12.66
N GLY A 139 6.25 27.34 13.84
CA GLY A 139 6.26 26.18 14.73
C GLY A 139 4.88 25.86 15.33
N ARG A 140 4.01 26.86 15.57
CA ARG A 140 2.61 26.60 15.92
C ARG A 140 1.87 25.87 14.79
N ALA A 141 2.03 26.31 13.55
CA ALA A 141 1.42 25.64 12.40
C ALA A 141 1.88 24.17 12.28
N VAL A 142 3.15 23.87 12.58
CA VAL A 142 3.62 22.47 12.68
C VAL A 142 2.88 21.69 13.76
N LEU A 143 2.78 22.23 14.98
CA LEU A 143 2.07 21.57 16.08
C LEU A 143 0.58 21.37 15.78
N ASP A 144 -0.06 22.37 15.18
CA ASP A 144 -1.47 22.30 14.77
C ASP A 144 -1.68 21.24 13.68
N ALA A 145 -0.75 21.12 12.72
CA ALA A 145 -0.78 20.08 11.70
C ALA A 145 -0.65 18.67 12.30
N TYR A 146 0.21 18.49 13.29
CA TYR A 146 0.31 17.23 14.03
C TYR A 146 -0.93 16.93 14.89
N ALA A 147 -1.54 17.95 15.49
CA ALA A 147 -2.80 17.79 16.21
C ALA A 147 -3.95 17.39 15.27
N ALA A 148 -4.00 17.96 14.06
CA ALA A 148 -4.95 17.55 13.03
C ALA A 148 -4.71 16.09 12.60
N LEU A 149 -3.45 15.68 12.43
CA LEU A 149 -3.09 14.30 12.13
C LEU A 149 -3.48 13.33 13.24
N ASP A 150 -3.30 13.71 14.51
CA ASP A 150 -3.76 12.93 15.66
C ASP A 150 -5.28 12.77 15.69
N GLY A 151 -6.02 13.86 15.45
CA GLY A 151 -7.47 13.83 15.33
C GLY A 151 -7.94 12.93 14.18
N TRP A 152 -7.27 13.01 13.03
CA TRP A 152 -7.55 12.14 11.89
C TRP A 152 -7.31 10.67 12.22
N LYS A 153 -6.20 10.32 12.88
CA LYS A 153 -5.90 8.93 13.30
C LYS A 153 -6.90 8.40 14.32
N ALA A 154 -7.33 9.23 15.25
CA ALA A 154 -8.35 8.85 16.23
C ALA A 154 -9.69 8.51 15.53
N ALA A 155 -10.02 9.22 14.45
CA ALA A 155 -11.18 8.91 13.61
C ALA A 155 -10.97 7.70 12.68
N HIS A 156 -9.71 7.32 12.42
CA HIS A 156 -9.32 6.23 11.50
C HIS A 156 -8.39 5.20 12.19
N PRO A 157 -8.89 4.40 13.15
CA PRO A 157 -8.07 3.49 13.97
C PRO A 157 -7.37 2.35 13.19
N GLY A 158 -7.67 2.19 11.90
CA GLY A 158 -7.01 1.25 10.98
C GLY A 158 -6.00 1.87 10.01
N GLY A 159 -5.75 3.19 10.07
CA GLY A 159 -5.05 3.95 9.02
C GLY A 159 -5.97 4.32 7.86
N MET A 160 -5.41 4.95 6.82
CA MET A 160 -6.15 5.20 5.58
C MET A 160 -6.34 3.83 4.96
N PRO A 161 -7.57 3.42 4.58
CA PRO A 161 -7.70 2.33 3.64
C PRO A 161 -6.82 2.72 2.45
N PRO A 162 -5.88 1.86 1.97
CA PRO A 162 -5.24 2.15 0.70
C PRO A 162 -6.35 2.51 -0.29
N ALA A 163 -6.16 3.58 -1.08
CA ALA A 163 -7.09 3.89 -2.16
C ALA A 163 -7.34 2.57 -2.89
N ALA A 164 -8.59 2.12 -2.90
CA ALA A 164 -8.92 0.84 -3.51
C ALA A 164 -8.36 0.92 -4.94
N PRO A 165 -7.45 0.02 -5.33
CA PRO A 165 -6.98 0.02 -6.69
C PRO A 165 -8.22 -0.08 -7.59
N PRO A 166 -8.23 0.62 -8.73
CA PRO A 166 -9.40 0.59 -9.62
C PRO A 166 -9.79 -0.86 -9.91
N ASP A 167 -11.07 -1.12 -10.08
CA ASP A 167 -11.56 -2.45 -10.43
C ASP A 167 -10.76 -2.99 -11.62
N ALA A 168 -10.16 -4.17 -11.46
CA ALA A 168 -9.45 -4.85 -12.53
C ALA A 168 -10.48 -5.58 -13.40
N SER A 169 -10.24 -5.58 -14.70
CA SER A 169 -11.12 -6.25 -15.66
C SER A 169 -10.32 -7.12 -16.62
N ALA A 170 -10.85 -8.29 -16.94
CA ALA A 170 -10.32 -9.16 -17.97
C ALA A 170 -11.42 -9.71 -18.86
N SER A 171 -11.09 -9.92 -20.13
CA SER A 171 -11.97 -10.58 -21.10
C SER A 171 -11.71 -12.08 -21.06
N ALA A 172 -12.78 -12.86 -20.87
CA ALA A 172 -12.81 -14.29 -21.11
C ALA A 172 -12.82 -14.60 -22.62
N CYS A 173 -12.48 -15.84 -23.00
CA CYS A 173 -12.43 -16.29 -24.38
C CYS A 173 -13.79 -16.16 -25.12
N ASP A 174 -14.90 -16.27 -24.41
CA ASP A 174 -16.26 -16.09 -24.95
C ASP A 174 -16.61 -14.61 -25.21
N GLY A 175 -15.73 -13.68 -24.84
CA GLY A 175 -15.93 -12.23 -24.93
C GLY A 175 -16.63 -11.61 -23.72
N SER A 176 -17.00 -12.41 -22.71
CA SER A 176 -17.50 -11.90 -21.43
C SER A 176 -16.41 -11.13 -20.70
N VAL A 177 -16.78 -10.09 -19.96
CA VAL A 177 -15.85 -9.29 -19.17
C VAL A 177 -16.07 -9.56 -17.69
N VAL A 178 -15.03 -10.03 -17.00
CA VAL A 178 -15.01 -10.21 -15.56
C VAL A 178 -14.35 -9.00 -14.93
N THR A 179 -15.07 -8.30 -14.06
CA THR A 179 -14.59 -7.15 -13.30
C THR A 179 -14.56 -7.49 -11.82
N LEU A 180 -13.43 -7.31 -11.16
CA LEU A 180 -13.28 -7.54 -9.73
C LEU A 180 -12.47 -6.42 -9.05
N PRO A 181 -12.82 -6.05 -7.79
CA PRO A 181 -12.00 -5.09 -7.05
C PRO A 181 -10.65 -5.71 -6.73
N ALA A 182 -9.60 -4.89 -6.68
CA ALA A 182 -8.30 -5.39 -6.28
C ALA A 182 -8.34 -5.93 -4.84
N PRO A 183 -7.60 -7.02 -4.55
CA PRO A 183 -7.64 -7.65 -3.24
C PRO A 183 -7.11 -6.72 -2.15
N ALA A 184 -7.91 -6.52 -1.09
CA ALA A 184 -7.47 -5.77 0.07
C ALA A 184 -6.32 -6.48 0.82
N GLY A 185 -5.54 -5.73 1.60
CA GLY A 185 -4.55 -6.31 2.52
C GLY A 185 -3.10 -6.25 2.06
N GLY A 186 -2.79 -5.42 1.05
CA GLY A 186 -1.42 -5.14 0.60
C GLY A 186 -0.94 -6.03 -0.53
N PHE A 187 -1.87 -6.61 -1.30
CA PHE A 187 -1.56 -7.29 -2.55
C PHE A 187 -1.00 -6.31 -3.59
N VAL A 188 -0.07 -6.80 -4.40
CA VAL A 188 0.54 -6.09 -5.52
C VAL A 188 0.13 -6.82 -6.79
N GLU A 189 -0.27 -6.08 -7.82
CA GLU A 189 -0.63 -6.65 -9.12
C GLU A 189 0.62 -7.18 -9.82
N GLU A 190 0.50 -8.36 -10.41
CA GLU A 190 1.57 -9.07 -11.10
C GLU A 190 1.18 -9.34 -12.55
N THR A 191 2.17 -9.50 -13.42
CA THR A 191 1.95 -10.10 -14.72
C THR A 191 1.52 -11.56 -14.55
N PRO A 192 0.41 -12.01 -15.17
CA PRO A 192 -0.02 -13.41 -15.09
C PRO A 192 1.08 -14.40 -15.47
N SER A 193 1.24 -15.45 -14.67
CA SER A 193 2.33 -16.43 -14.86
C SER A 193 2.03 -17.51 -15.90
N ALA A 194 0.78 -17.65 -16.32
CA ALA A 194 0.33 -18.68 -17.26
C ALA A 194 -0.76 -18.12 -18.19
N ALA A 195 -0.98 -18.79 -19.33
CA ALA A 195 -1.88 -18.28 -20.38
C ALA A 195 -3.35 -18.31 -19.96
N GLU A 196 -3.70 -19.25 -19.11
CA GLU A 196 -5.02 -19.42 -18.51
C GLU A 196 -5.31 -18.43 -17.37
N VAL A 197 -4.28 -17.75 -16.86
CA VAL A 197 -4.43 -16.76 -15.79
C VAL A 197 -4.69 -15.39 -16.42
N LEU A 198 -5.87 -14.85 -16.15
CA LEU A 198 -6.33 -13.57 -16.68
C LEU A 198 -5.84 -12.39 -15.84
N LEU A 199 -5.87 -12.53 -14.52
CA LEU A 199 -5.46 -11.50 -13.56
C LEU A 199 -4.72 -12.15 -12.38
N GLN A 200 -3.72 -11.48 -11.83
CA GLN A 200 -2.91 -12.03 -10.75
C GLN A 200 -2.39 -10.95 -9.81
N TRP A 201 -2.40 -11.26 -8.51
CA TRP A 201 -1.80 -10.46 -7.46
C TRP A 201 -0.99 -11.32 -6.49
N SER A 202 0.09 -10.77 -5.97
CA SER A 202 0.92 -11.40 -4.94
C SER A 202 0.89 -10.59 -3.64
N LEU A 203 0.93 -11.28 -2.50
CA LEU A 203 1.12 -10.65 -1.18
C LEU A 203 2.57 -10.86 -0.75
N PRO A 204 3.42 -9.82 -0.72
CA PRO A 204 4.81 -9.97 -0.34
C PRO A 204 4.95 -10.33 1.15
N GLY A 205 5.84 -11.28 1.41
CA GLY A 205 6.30 -11.64 2.74
C GLY A 205 7.25 -10.60 3.34
N ARG A 206 7.74 -10.87 4.56
CA ARG A 206 8.72 -9.98 5.22
C ARG A 206 10.04 -9.90 4.47
N ASP A 207 10.40 -10.98 3.79
CA ASP A 207 11.69 -11.16 3.13
C ASP A 207 11.63 -10.81 1.63
N GLY A 208 10.49 -10.30 1.16
CA GLY A 208 10.24 -9.98 -0.26
C GLY A 208 9.58 -11.10 -1.04
N GLU A 209 9.81 -12.36 -0.67
CA GLU A 209 9.16 -13.51 -1.29
C GLU A 209 7.64 -13.50 -1.04
N PRO A 210 6.80 -13.72 -2.07
CA PRO A 210 5.36 -13.79 -1.90
C PRO A 210 4.95 -14.91 -0.95
N VAL A 211 3.91 -14.64 -0.14
CA VAL A 211 3.36 -15.61 0.83
C VAL A 211 1.90 -15.95 0.56
N ALA A 212 1.27 -15.27 -0.39
CA ALA A 212 -0.04 -15.60 -0.89
C ALA A 212 -0.24 -15.02 -2.30
N TRP A 213 -1.17 -15.62 -3.05
CA TRP A 213 -1.57 -15.16 -4.37
C TRP A 213 -3.09 -15.14 -4.46
N VAL A 214 -3.61 -14.13 -5.16
CA VAL A 214 -4.99 -14.11 -5.63
C VAL A 214 -4.94 -14.01 -7.15
N TYR A 215 -5.69 -14.85 -7.85
CA TYR A 215 -5.71 -14.84 -9.31
C TYR A 215 -7.06 -15.24 -9.86
N LEU A 216 -7.35 -14.75 -11.05
CA LEU A 216 -8.48 -15.15 -11.87
C LEU A 216 -7.95 -16.00 -13.01
N GLU A 217 -8.45 -17.22 -13.16
CA GLU A 217 -8.12 -18.10 -14.28
C GLU A 217 -9.38 -18.53 -15.04
N GLU A 218 -9.21 -18.77 -16.33
CA GLU A 218 -10.25 -19.29 -17.23
C GLU A 218 -9.91 -20.71 -17.69
N GLY A 219 -10.95 -21.49 -17.96
CA GLY A 219 -10.78 -22.79 -18.58
C GLY A 219 -12.11 -23.46 -18.90
N ASP A 220 -11.96 -24.56 -19.61
CA ASP A 220 -13.06 -25.38 -20.10
C ASP A 220 -13.31 -26.50 -19.09
N TRP A 221 -14.38 -26.36 -18.31
CA TRP A 221 -14.60 -27.16 -17.10
C TRP A 221 -16.02 -27.69 -17.02
N ASP A 222 -16.71 -27.97 -18.14
CA ASP A 222 -18.08 -28.51 -18.15
C ASP A 222 -19.03 -27.83 -17.13
N GLY A 223 -18.84 -26.51 -16.92
CA GLY A 223 -19.55 -25.72 -15.93
C GLY A 223 -19.11 -25.83 -14.45
N PRO A 224 -19.73 -25.04 -13.57
CA PRO A 224 -19.38 -24.96 -12.16
C PRO A 224 -19.75 -26.27 -11.42
N GLY A 225 -18.79 -27.18 -11.30
CA GLY A 225 -18.93 -28.41 -10.51
C GLY A 225 -18.63 -29.72 -11.24
N GLY A 226 -18.08 -29.69 -12.45
CA GLY A 226 -17.62 -30.90 -13.16
C GLY A 226 -16.70 -31.75 -12.29
N ASP A 227 -16.96 -33.05 -12.21
CA ASP A 227 -16.14 -33.99 -11.44
C ASP A 227 -14.71 -34.08 -11.99
N ASP A 228 -14.56 -34.00 -13.32
CA ASP A 228 -13.25 -34.00 -13.99
C ASP A 228 -12.42 -32.76 -13.64
N ALA A 229 -13.03 -31.57 -13.66
CA ALA A 229 -12.36 -30.31 -13.30
C ALA A 229 -11.95 -30.28 -11.82
N TRP A 230 -12.79 -30.85 -10.94
CA TRP A 230 -12.47 -31.02 -9.53
C TRP A 230 -11.30 -31.99 -9.32
N ASP A 231 -11.35 -33.17 -9.94
CA ASP A 231 -10.32 -34.19 -9.82
C ASP A 231 -8.98 -33.72 -10.40
N GLU A 232 -9.01 -33.00 -11.52
CA GLU A 232 -7.83 -32.36 -12.10
C GLU A 232 -7.23 -31.31 -11.15
N TRP A 233 -8.07 -30.44 -10.56
CA TRP A 233 -7.61 -29.43 -9.61
C TRP A 233 -6.98 -30.08 -8.36
N VAL A 234 -7.61 -31.10 -7.78
CA VAL A 234 -7.06 -31.85 -6.64
C VAL A 234 -5.77 -32.59 -7.05
N GLY A 235 -5.73 -33.14 -8.25
CA GLY A 235 -4.55 -33.80 -8.81
C GLY A 235 -3.36 -32.86 -8.94
N ARG A 236 -3.54 -31.69 -9.58
CA ARG A 236 -2.53 -30.64 -9.67
C ARG A 236 -2.09 -30.15 -8.29
N TRP A 237 -3.05 -29.98 -7.37
CA TRP A 237 -2.74 -29.58 -6.00
C TRP A 237 -1.84 -30.60 -5.29
N ARG A 238 -2.12 -31.91 -5.41
CA ARG A 238 -1.29 -32.96 -4.81
C ARG A 238 0.14 -32.96 -5.34
N VAL A 239 0.31 -32.73 -6.65
CA VAL A 239 1.64 -32.64 -7.26
C VAL A 239 2.42 -31.45 -6.73
N SER A 240 1.78 -30.27 -6.63
CA SER A 240 2.45 -29.03 -6.24
C SER A 240 2.63 -28.87 -4.73
N CYS A 241 1.66 -29.30 -3.93
CA CYS A 241 1.57 -29.03 -2.49
C CYS A 241 1.71 -30.27 -1.61
N GLY A 242 1.76 -31.48 -2.20
CA GLY A 242 1.78 -32.76 -1.49
C GLY A 242 0.39 -33.22 -1.04
N GLU A 243 0.32 -34.20 -0.13
CA GLU A 243 -0.98 -34.75 0.31
C GLU A 243 -1.79 -33.75 1.15
N PRO A 244 -3.08 -33.56 0.83
CA PRO A 244 -3.95 -32.69 1.61
C PRO A 244 -4.32 -33.33 2.93
N ARG A 245 -4.40 -32.50 3.97
CA ARG A 245 -5.01 -32.90 5.25
C ARG A 245 -6.53 -32.86 5.17
N SER A 246 -7.08 -31.95 4.39
CA SER A 246 -8.49 -31.88 4.08
C SER A 246 -8.70 -31.31 2.68
N VAL A 247 -9.75 -31.80 2.03
CA VAL A 247 -10.21 -31.35 0.72
C VAL A 247 -11.73 -31.29 0.78
N SER A 248 -12.34 -30.23 0.26
CA SER A 248 -13.79 -30.07 0.26
C SER A 248 -14.28 -29.30 -0.97
N ARG A 249 -15.44 -29.72 -1.47
CA ARG A 249 -16.23 -29.05 -2.50
C ARG A 249 -17.62 -28.81 -1.96
N GLY A 250 -18.19 -27.63 -2.20
CA GLY A 250 -19.55 -27.32 -1.77
C GLY A 250 -20.16 -26.14 -2.51
N ALA A 251 -21.46 -25.99 -2.37
CA ALA A 251 -22.17 -24.82 -2.86
C ALA A 251 -21.65 -23.53 -2.19
N TRP A 252 -21.67 -22.44 -2.94
CA TRP A 252 -21.28 -21.12 -2.50
C TRP A 252 -22.29 -20.08 -3.01
N ASP A 253 -22.58 -19.07 -2.22
CA ASP A 253 -23.62 -18.07 -2.49
C ASP A 253 -23.09 -16.62 -2.48
N GLY A 254 -21.79 -16.44 -2.72
CA GLY A 254 -21.15 -15.12 -2.74
C GLY A 254 -20.83 -14.64 -4.15
N GLY A 255 -21.67 -13.74 -4.67
CA GLY A 255 -21.46 -13.08 -5.97
C GLY A 255 -21.86 -13.95 -7.17
N PRO A 256 -21.15 -13.88 -8.31
CA PRO A 256 -21.45 -14.71 -9.48
C PRO A 256 -20.98 -16.17 -9.32
N PHE A 257 -20.26 -16.49 -8.25
CA PHE A 257 -19.68 -17.80 -8.00
C PHE A 257 -20.66 -18.73 -7.29
N GLY A 258 -20.82 -19.96 -7.80
CA GLY A 258 -21.78 -20.95 -7.28
C GLY A 258 -21.15 -22.11 -6.51
N VAL A 259 -19.82 -22.29 -6.63
CA VAL A 259 -19.11 -23.43 -6.04
C VAL A 259 -17.82 -22.97 -5.38
N ARG A 260 -17.51 -23.54 -4.22
CA ARG A 260 -16.24 -23.37 -3.51
C ARG A 260 -15.48 -24.69 -3.43
N TRP A 261 -14.22 -24.64 -3.82
CA TRP A 261 -13.23 -25.71 -3.68
C TRP A 261 -12.20 -25.28 -2.65
N GLU A 262 -11.79 -26.20 -1.78
CA GLU A 262 -10.76 -25.94 -0.78
C GLU A 262 -9.88 -27.18 -0.59
N ALA A 263 -8.56 -26.96 -0.54
CA ALA A 263 -7.56 -27.96 -0.23
C ALA A 263 -6.54 -27.35 0.71
N ARG A 264 -6.15 -28.09 1.74
CA ARG A 264 -5.17 -27.58 2.73
C ARG A 264 -4.35 -28.66 3.38
N ASN A 265 -3.12 -28.30 3.72
CA ASN A 265 -2.28 -29.06 4.65
C ASN A 265 -1.57 -28.10 5.62
N ALA A 266 -0.45 -28.53 6.21
CA ALA A 266 0.30 -27.68 7.15
C ALA A 266 1.02 -26.51 6.46
N SER A 267 1.34 -26.66 5.18
CA SER A 267 2.23 -25.79 4.41
C SER A 267 1.51 -25.02 3.31
N SER A 268 0.31 -25.43 2.90
CA SER A 268 -0.45 -24.79 1.83
C SER A 268 -1.94 -24.76 2.13
N LEU A 269 -2.61 -23.70 1.67
CA LEU A 269 -4.06 -23.56 1.57
C LEU A 269 -4.37 -23.03 0.17
N SER A 270 -5.30 -23.68 -0.52
CA SER A 270 -5.83 -23.24 -1.80
C SER A 270 -7.35 -23.21 -1.74
N ILE A 271 -7.95 -22.10 -2.17
CA ILE A 271 -9.39 -21.94 -2.32
C ILE A 271 -9.67 -21.48 -3.74
N ALA A 272 -10.64 -22.10 -4.41
CA ALA A 272 -11.14 -21.64 -5.69
C ALA A 272 -12.65 -21.43 -5.64
N LEU A 273 -13.12 -20.29 -6.15
CA LEU A 273 -14.53 -19.98 -6.33
C LEU A 273 -14.84 -20.02 -7.82
N VAL A 274 -15.83 -20.82 -8.22
CA VAL A 274 -16.11 -21.11 -9.63
C VAL A 274 -17.41 -20.43 -10.08
N ALA A 275 -17.34 -19.72 -11.20
CA ALA A 275 -18.49 -19.08 -11.85
C ALA A 275 -18.53 -19.49 -13.34
N PRO A 276 -19.71 -19.78 -13.90
CA PRO A 276 -19.83 -19.97 -15.33
C PRO A 276 -19.59 -18.63 -16.06
N VAL A 277 -18.90 -18.71 -17.20
CA VAL A 277 -18.97 -17.71 -18.27
C VAL A 277 -19.75 -18.33 -19.44
N GLY A 278 -20.11 -17.57 -20.48
CA GLY A 278 -20.94 -18.08 -21.56
C GLY A 278 -20.33 -19.31 -22.24
N GLY A 279 -21.17 -20.23 -22.74
CA GLY A 279 -20.74 -21.51 -23.32
C GLY A 279 -20.48 -22.60 -22.27
N GLU A 280 -19.49 -23.47 -22.52
CA GLU A 280 -19.01 -24.53 -21.60
C GLU A 280 -17.86 -24.03 -20.68
N ALA A 281 -17.41 -22.79 -20.89
CA ALA A 281 -16.32 -22.17 -20.15
C ALA A 281 -16.72 -21.69 -18.75
N ALA A 282 -15.75 -21.64 -17.84
CA ALA A 282 -15.92 -21.07 -16.53
C ALA A 282 -14.68 -20.25 -16.12
N VAL A 283 -14.84 -19.42 -15.09
CA VAL A 283 -13.74 -18.71 -14.44
C VAL A 283 -13.61 -19.15 -12.99
N ARG A 284 -12.38 -19.17 -12.49
CA ARG A 284 -12.05 -19.47 -11.10
C ARG A 284 -11.31 -18.31 -10.47
N LEU A 285 -11.86 -17.78 -9.38
CA LEU A 285 -11.19 -16.84 -8.51
C LEU A 285 -10.50 -17.63 -7.39
N CYS A 286 -9.17 -17.59 -7.38
CA CYS A 286 -8.34 -18.45 -6.56
C CYS A 286 -7.58 -17.66 -5.49
N LEU A 287 -7.36 -18.30 -4.35
CA LEU A 287 -6.46 -17.85 -3.27
C LEU A 287 -5.52 -19.00 -2.91
N ASP A 288 -4.23 -18.76 -3.04
CA ASP A 288 -3.17 -19.65 -2.56
C ASP A 288 -2.41 -18.99 -1.41
N VAL A 289 -2.18 -19.71 -0.31
CA VAL A 289 -1.49 -19.19 0.89
C VAL A 289 -0.41 -20.16 1.35
N GLU A 290 0.81 -19.65 1.53
CA GLU A 290 1.92 -20.42 2.07
C GLU A 290 1.93 -20.44 3.60
N SER A 291 2.30 -21.60 4.13
CA SER A 291 2.46 -21.88 5.56
C SER A 291 1.27 -21.36 6.41
N PRO A 292 0.02 -21.67 6.05
CA PRO A 292 -1.16 -21.05 6.66
C PRO A 292 -1.23 -21.33 8.16
N ARG A 293 -0.72 -22.48 8.63
CA ARG A 293 -0.68 -22.82 10.06
C ARG A 293 0.24 -21.90 10.87
N ARG A 294 1.38 -21.49 10.31
CA ARG A 294 2.29 -20.52 10.97
C ARG A 294 1.73 -19.10 10.91
N ARG A 295 0.70 -18.87 10.09
CA ARG A 295 0.11 -17.57 9.77
C ARG A 295 -1.41 -17.55 9.93
N ALA A 296 -1.96 -18.28 10.91
CA ALA A 296 -3.41 -18.56 10.98
C ALA A 296 -4.30 -17.31 10.95
N ARG A 297 -3.91 -16.22 11.64
CA ARG A 297 -4.66 -14.95 11.60
C ARG A 297 -4.61 -14.27 10.24
N MET A 298 -3.47 -14.38 9.54
CA MET A 298 -3.31 -13.84 8.19
C MET A 298 -4.16 -14.65 7.21
N ALA A 299 -4.07 -15.98 7.26
CA ALA A 299 -4.88 -16.86 6.40
C ALA A 299 -6.38 -16.55 6.54
N ALA A 300 -6.92 -16.49 7.77
CA ALA A 300 -8.32 -16.15 7.99
C ALA A 300 -8.71 -14.77 7.42
N ARG A 301 -7.81 -13.78 7.51
CA ARG A 301 -8.03 -12.45 6.92
C ARG A 301 -8.01 -12.49 5.38
N LEU A 302 -7.13 -13.29 4.79
CA LEU A 302 -7.04 -13.44 3.33
C LEU A 302 -8.24 -14.21 2.77
N GLU A 303 -8.71 -15.23 3.48
CA GLU A 303 -9.96 -15.92 3.15
C GLU A 303 -11.14 -14.95 3.14
N GLN A 304 -11.24 -14.07 4.14
CA GLN A 304 -12.29 -13.04 4.13
C GLN A 304 -12.12 -12.04 2.98
N ALA A 305 -10.88 -11.62 2.68
CA ALA A 305 -10.62 -10.74 1.55
C ALA A 305 -11.04 -11.35 0.20
N LEU A 306 -10.81 -12.66 -0.01
CA LEU A 306 -11.29 -13.40 -1.17
C LEU A 306 -12.83 -13.37 -1.25
N VAL A 307 -13.52 -13.59 -0.11
CA VAL A 307 -14.99 -13.54 -0.04
C VAL A 307 -15.52 -12.15 -0.40
N ASP A 308 -14.88 -11.10 0.08
CA ASP A 308 -15.28 -9.72 -0.20
C ASP A 308 -15.09 -9.38 -1.68
N VAL A 309 -13.95 -9.79 -2.28
CA VAL A 309 -13.69 -9.66 -3.72
C VAL A 309 -14.75 -10.41 -4.52
N ALA A 310 -15.00 -11.68 -4.18
CA ALA A 310 -15.94 -12.53 -4.90
C ALA A 310 -17.37 -11.96 -4.92
N ARG A 311 -17.82 -11.40 -3.78
CA ARG A 311 -19.15 -10.77 -3.67
C ARG A 311 -19.27 -9.49 -4.48
N ALA A 312 -18.18 -8.78 -4.70
CA ALA A 312 -18.13 -7.56 -5.48
C ALA A 312 -17.84 -7.80 -6.97
N THR A 313 -17.40 -9.01 -7.34
CA THR A 313 -17.15 -9.40 -8.73
C THR A 313 -18.42 -9.29 -9.59
N ARG A 314 -18.26 -8.81 -10.82
CA ARG A 314 -19.30 -8.72 -11.84
C ARG A 314 -18.84 -9.42 -13.11
N ILE A 315 -19.72 -10.24 -13.69
CA ILE A 315 -19.51 -10.85 -15.00
C ILE A 315 -20.50 -10.21 -15.96
N THR A 316 -19.99 -9.52 -16.98
CA THR A 316 -20.78 -8.92 -18.05
C THR A 316 -20.71 -9.84 -19.26
N PRO A 317 -21.82 -10.49 -19.67
CA PRO A 317 -21.82 -11.40 -20.81
C PRO A 317 -21.43 -10.71 -22.12
N ALA A 318 -20.84 -11.46 -23.05
CA ALA A 318 -20.63 -10.99 -24.41
C ALA A 318 -21.97 -10.57 -25.07
N PRO A 319 -21.97 -9.52 -25.92
CA PRO A 319 -23.15 -9.21 -26.73
C PRO A 319 -23.47 -10.39 -27.67
N PRO A 320 -24.76 -10.69 -27.92
CA PRO A 320 -25.14 -11.77 -28.82
C PRO A 320 -24.57 -11.54 -30.22
N GLU A 321 -24.00 -12.59 -30.82
CA GLU A 321 -23.60 -12.56 -32.23
C GLU A 321 -24.85 -12.34 -33.09
N ASN A 322 -24.82 -11.32 -33.96
CA ASN A 322 -25.87 -11.05 -34.95
C ASN A 322 -25.70 -11.91 -36.20
#